data_AF-A0A126P6M8-F1
#
_entry.id   AF-A0A126P6M8-F1
#
_cell.length_a   1.000
_cell.length_b   1.000
_cell.length_c   1.000
_cell.angle_alpha   90.00
_cell.angle_beta   90.00
_cell.angle_gamma   90.00
#
_symmetry.space_group_name_H-M   'P 1'
#
loop_
_entity.id
_entity.type
_entity.pdbx_description
1 polymer ?
#
loop_
_entity_poly.entity_id
_entity_poly.type
_entity_poly.pdbx_seq_one_letter_code
_entity_poly.pdbx_strand_id
1 'polypeptide(L)'
;MLLTSTIIGMALISSTPTATVAQQLDNLANMAERVASPEFKRGFREFVRARAKAANSFLTYRDEQGRLVQEWPSTGRLEVLAAPVQ
;
A
#
# COMPACT_ATOMS: atom_id res chain seq x y z
N MET A 1 25.07 -22.72 -53.64
CA MET A 1 25.47 -22.79 -52.22
C MET A 1 25.61 -21.36 -51.74
N LEU A 2 24.51 -20.77 -51.25
CA LEU A 2 24.40 -19.35 -50.89
C LEU A 2 24.55 -19.19 -49.38
N LEU A 3 25.53 -18.38 -48.97
CA LEU A 3 25.63 -17.82 -47.63
C LEU A 3 24.64 -16.66 -47.50
N THR A 4 23.69 -16.75 -46.58
CA THR A 4 22.89 -15.60 -46.12
C THR A 4 22.96 -15.54 -44.60
N SER A 5 23.91 -14.76 -44.11
CA SER A 5 23.99 -14.38 -42.69
C SER A 5 22.89 -13.38 -42.40
N THR A 6 21.89 -13.79 -41.62
CA THR A 6 20.87 -12.88 -41.09
C THR A 6 21.36 -12.31 -39.76
N ILE A 7 21.72 -11.04 -39.74
CA ILE A 7 21.95 -10.29 -38.50
C ILE A 7 20.58 -9.87 -37.98
N ILE A 8 20.08 -10.57 -36.96
CA ILE A 8 18.92 -10.10 -36.18
C ILE A 8 19.45 -8.98 -35.28
N GLY A 9 19.22 -7.74 -35.70
CA GLY A 9 19.45 -6.54 -34.89
C GLY A 9 18.57 -6.60 -33.65
N MET A 10 19.17 -6.98 -32.52
CA MET A 10 18.58 -6.90 -31.21
C MET A 10 18.42 -5.42 -30.86
N ALA A 11 17.20 -4.90 -30.91
CA ALA A 11 16.89 -3.56 -30.45
C ALA A 11 17.16 -3.49 -28.94
N LEU A 12 18.33 -2.97 -28.57
CA LEU A 12 18.60 -2.50 -27.22
C LEU A 12 17.64 -1.33 -26.97
N ILE A 13 16.55 -1.60 -26.27
CA ILE A 13 15.70 -0.54 -25.71
C ILE A 13 16.50 0.06 -24.56
N SER A 14 17.45 0.95 -24.90
CA SER A 14 18.13 1.80 -23.95
C SER A 14 17.12 2.86 -23.49
N SER A 15 16.26 2.51 -22.54
CA SER A 15 15.44 3.48 -21.84
C SER A 15 16.36 4.51 -21.18
N THR A 16 16.27 5.76 -21.63
CA THR A 16 17.07 6.85 -21.08
C THR A 16 16.67 7.09 -19.61
N PRO A 17 17.62 7.43 -18.72
CA PRO A 17 17.36 7.58 -17.30
C PRO A 17 16.21 8.57 -16.99
N THR A 18 16.01 9.59 -17.84
CA THR A 18 14.91 10.55 -17.74
C THR A 18 13.53 9.93 -17.95
N ALA A 19 13.39 8.97 -18.87
CA ALA A 19 12.13 8.24 -19.09
C ALA A 19 11.78 7.34 -17.89
N THR A 20 12.79 6.75 -17.26
CA THR A 20 12.64 5.95 -16.03
C THR A 20 12.18 6.81 -14.85
N VAL A 21 12.76 8.00 -14.68
CA VAL A 21 12.39 8.92 -13.58
C VAL A 21 10.96 9.44 -13.77
N ALA A 22 10.57 9.85 -14.98
CA ALA A 22 9.20 10.29 -15.25
C ALA A 22 8.17 9.20 -14.91
N GLN A 23 8.44 7.96 -15.32
CA GLN A 23 7.55 6.83 -15.03
C GLN A 23 7.53 6.44 -13.54
N GLN A 24 8.66 6.60 -12.82
CA GLN A 24 8.68 6.44 -11.37
C GLN A 24 7.85 7.51 -10.65
N LEU A 25 7.89 8.76 -11.11
CA LEU A 25 7.06 9.85 -10.56
C LEU A 25 5.58 9.63 -10.84
N ASP A 26 5.21 9.19 -12.04
CA ASP A 26 3.82 8.82 -12.37
C ASP A 26 3.33 7.65 -11.51
N ASN A 27 4.17 6.63 -11.31
CA ASN A 27 3.84 5.53 -10.41
C ASN A 27 3.65 6.01 -8.96
N LEU A 28 4.48 6.95 -8.50
CA LEU A 28 4.39 7.52 -7.15
C LEU A 28 3.12 8.38 -6.98
N ALA A 29 2.79 9.20 -7.98
CA ALA A 29 1.57 10.00 -8.00
C ALA A 29 0.32 9.09 -7.93
N ASN A 30 0.32 8.00 -8.68
CA ASN A 30 -0.74 7.00 -8.68
C ASN A 30 -0.80 6.16 -7.38
N MET A 31 0.32 6.03 -6.64
CA MET A 31 0.34 5.30 -5.37
C MET A 31 -0.50 6.01 -4.29
N ALA A 32 -0.47 7.34 -4.24
CA ALA A 32 -1.26 8.09 -3.27
C ALA A 32 -2.77 7.80 -3.43
N GLU A 33 -3.25 7.79 -4.67
CA GLU A 33 -4.64 7.46 -4.98
C GLU A 33 -4.98 6.00 -4.63
N ARG A 34 -4.09 5.06 -4.95
CA ARG A 34 -4.27 3.64 -4.63
C ARG A 34 -4.33 3.38 -3.13
N VAL A 35 -3.47 4.02 -2.34
CA VAL A 35 -3.47 3.93 -0.88
C VAL A 35 -4.67 4.65 -0.26
N ALA A 36 -5.16 5.71 -0.90
CA ALA A 36 -6.36 6.41 -0.49
C ALA A 36 -7.66 5.65 -0.80
N SER A 37 -7.62 4.64 -1.69
CA SER A 37 -8.79 3.88 -2.11
C SER A 37 -9.50 3.19 -0.93
N PRO A 38 -10.85 3.12 -0.94
CA PRO A 38 -11.61 2.41 0.08
C PRO A 38 -11.21 0.94 0.23
N GLU A 39 -10.93 0.28 -0.90
CA GLU A 39 -10.56 -1.13 -0.96
C GLU A 39 -9.23 -1.39 -0.26
N PHE A 40 -8.22 -0.55 -0.55
CA PHE A 40 -6.92 -0.65 0.12
C PHE A 40 -7.05 -0.39 1.62
N LYS A 41 -7.77 0.67 2.02
CA LYS A 41 -7.99 0.99 3.44
C LYS A 41 -8.68 -0.15 4.19
N ARG A 42 -9.65 -0.83 3.56
CA ARG A 42 -10.31 -2.00 4.11
C ARG A 42 -9.32 -3.16 4.29
N GLY A 43 -8.63 -3.55 3.22
CA GLY A 43 -7.67 -4.66 3.27
C GLY A 43 -6.52 -4.41 4.24
N PHE A 44 -5.99 -3.18 4.28
CA PHE A 44 -4.94 -2.79 5.22
C PHE A 44 -5.40 -2.88 6.68
N ARG A 45 -6.62 -2.41 6.97
CA ARG A 45 -7.20 -2.52 8.32
C ARG A 45 -7.35 -3.97 8.76
N GLU A 46 -7.86 -4.83 7.88
CA GLU A 46 -8.00 -6.27 8.15
C GLU A 46 -6.64 -6.93 8.39
N PHE A 47 -5.64 -6.61 7.57
CA PHE A 47 -4.28 -7.12 7.72
C PHE A 47 -3.65 -6.73 9.07
N VAL A 48 -3.69 -5.43 9.40
CA VAL A 48 -3.13 -4.92 10.67
C VAL A 48 -3.84 -5.53 11.87
N ARG A 49 -5.17 -5.66 11.81
CA ARG A 49 -5.97 -6.31 12.84
C ARG A 49 -5.62 -7.78 13.03
N ALA A 50 -5.48 -8.53 11.93
CA ALA A 50 -5.06 -9.94 11.99
C ALA A 50 -3.65 -10.08 12.59
N ARG A 51 -2.73 -9.18 12.22
CA ARG A 51 -1.37 -9.17 12.76
C ARG A 51 -1.34 -8.88 14.27
N ALA A 52 -2.12 -7.90 14.72
CA ALA A 52 -2.25 -7.56 16.14
C ALA A 52 -2.89 -8.72 16.93
N LYS A 53 -3.91 -9.38 16.37
CA LYS A 53 -4.51 -10.59 16.95
C LYS A 53 -3.48 -11.70 17.15
N ALA A 54 -2.73 -12.03 16.09
CA ALA A 54 -1.70 -13.07 16.14
C ALA A 54 -0.58 -12.77 17.13
N ALA A 55 -0.30 -11.48 17.38
CA ALA A 55 0.69 -11.03 18.34
C ALA A 55 0.15 -10.89 19.78
N ASN A 56 -1.14 -11.16 20.04
CA ASN A 56 -1.81 -10.84 21.31
C ASN A 56 -1.59 -9.37 21.74
N SER A 57 -1.61 -8.46 20.77
CA SER A 57 -1.40 -7.03 20.98
C SER A 57 -2.70 -6.26 20.81
N PHE A 58 -2.64 -4.95 21.04
CA PHE A 58 -3.73 -4.00 20.82
C PHE A 58 -3.43 -3.06 19.66
N LEU A 59 -4.49 -2.44 19.13
CA LEU A 59 -4.44 -1.35 18.17
C LEU A 59 -4.97 -0.08 18.83
N THR A 60 -4.40 1.07 18.48
CA THR A 60 -4.93 2.38 18.88
C THR A 60 -5.17 3.21 17.63
N TYR A 61 -6.39 3.71 17.43
CA TYR A 61 -6.78 4.45 16.24
C TYR A 61 -7.92 5.43 16.53
N ARG A 62 -8.22 6.31 15.57
CA ARG A 62 -9.44 7.13 15.59
C ARG A 62 -10.56 6.45 14.81
N ASP A 63 -11.73 6.37 15.41
CA ASP A 63 -12.92 5.86 14.73
C ASP A 63 -13.56 6.92 13.83
N GLU A 64 -14.68 6.55 13.18
CA GLU A 64 -15.43 7.44 12.28
C GLU A 64 -16.00 8.68 12.99
N GLN A 65 -16.17 8.62 14.31
CA GLN A 65 -16.64 9.72 15.14
C GLN A 65 -15.46 10.56 15.68
N GLY A 66 -14.23 10.25 15.29
CA GLY A 66 -13.01 10.94 15.70
C GLY A 66 -12.53 10.60 17.11
N ARG A 67 -13.16 9.64 17.79
CA ARG A 67 -12.79 9.23 19.16
C ARG A 67 -11.52 8.38 19.12
N LEU A 68 -10.66 8.51 20.12
CA LEU A 68 -9.49 7.64 20.24
C LEU A 68 -9.94 6.30 20.86
N VAL A 69 -9.71 5.20 20.15
CA VAL A 69 -10.14 3.86 20.53
C VAL A 69 -8.94 2.94 20.64
N GLN A 70 -8.94 2.09 21.66
CA GLN A 70 -8.04 0.97 21.83
C GLN A 70 -8.80 -0.34 21.63
N GLU A 71 -8.33 -1.18 20.70
CA GLU A 71 -8.92 -2.47 20.37
C GLU A 71 -7.96 -3.60 20.71
N TRP A 72 -8.46 -4.67 21.34
CA TRP A 72 -7.76 -5.94 21.51
C TRP A 72 -8.40 -7.02 20.60
N PRO A 73 -7.87 -7.25 19.40
CA PRO A 73 -8.51 -8.15 18.43
C PRO A 73 -8.59 -9.62 18.87
N SER A 74 -7.77 -10.05 19.84
CA SER A 74 -7.79 -11.41 20.39
C SER A 74 -9.01 -11.67 21.26
N THR A 75 -9.52 -10.65 21.96
CA THR A 75 -10.66 -10.75 22.88
C THR A 75 -11.91 -10.06 22.36
N GLY A 76 -11.78 -9.19 21.36
CA GLY A 76 -12.87 -8.33 20.88
C GLY A 76 -13.15 -7.14 21.80
N ARG A 77 -12.31 -6.89 22.82
CA ARG A 77 -12.47 -5.74 23.70
C ARG A 77 -12.17 -4.44 22.95
N LEU A 78 -13.04 -3.45 23.16
CA LEU A 78 -12.87 -2.08 22.69
C LEU A 78 -12.98 -1.13 23.88
N GLU A 79 -12.08 -0.15 23.94
CA GLU A 79 -12.06 0.87 24.98
C GLU A 79 -11.90 2.26 24.33
N VAL A 80 -12.78 3.19 24.69
CA VAL A 80 -12.68 4.58 24.21
C VAL A 80 -11.80 5.35 25.19
N LEU A 81 -10.63 5.78 24.70
CA LEU A 81 -9.62 6.46 25.50
C LEU A 81 -9.83 7.97 25.56
N ALA A 82 -10.38 8.59 24.51
CA ALA A 82 -10.59 10.03 24.45
C ALA A 82 -11.73 10.43 23.52
N ALA A 83 -12.34 11.58 23.83
CA ALA A 83 -13.36 12.24 23.02
C ALA A 83 -12.80 12.75 21.67
N PRO A 84 -13.68 13.13 20.71
CA PRO A 84 -13.25 13.69 19.43
C PRO A 84 -12.38 14.94 19.63
N VAL A 85 -11.34 15.09 18.83
CA VAL A 85 -10.58 16.35 18.78
C VAL A 85 -11.38 17.32 17.90
N GLN A 86 -11.85 18.42 18.52
CA GLN A 86 -12.57 19.51 17.85
C GLN A 86 -11.63 20.32 16.96
#